data_AF-A0A3D5GQP8-F1
#
_entry.id   AF-A0A3D5GQP8-F1
#
_cell.length_a   1.000
_cell.length_b   1.000
_cell.length_c   1.000
_cell.angle_alpha   90.00
_cell.angle_beta   90.00
_cell.angle_gamma   90.00
#
_symmetry.space_group_name_H-M   'P 1'
#
loop_
_entity.id
_entity.type
_entity.pdbx_description
1 polymer ?
#
loop_
_entity_poly.entity_id
_entity_poly.type
_entity_poly.pdbx_seq_one_letter_code
_entity_poly.pdbx_strand_id
1 'polypeptide(L)'
;YMWDHLRARREGRVSSGNGRRQGYRHLPMVRMTNTYLGVGDADPDEIVADTEHGVYVAQLGGGQVNTATGDFVFGMTEAYMIEGGRLTSPIRDGNLIGNGPQTLLDIDAIAGDFAMGSPGTCGKDGQGVPVGDGTPTLRVTRLTVGGTAA
;
A
#
# COMPACT_ATOMS: atom_id res chain seq x y z
N TYR A 1 -4.55 9.41 -14.01
CA TYR A 1 -3.14 9.01 -14.15
C TYR A 1 -2.22 10.16 -13.78
N MET A 2 -1.02 9.83 -13.30
CA MET A 2 0.08 10.77 -13.13
C MET A 2 0.80 10.99 -14.46
N TRP A 3 1.29 12.21 -14.69
CA TRP A 3 1.90 12.64 -15.94
C TRP A 3 3.24 13.34 -15.70
N ASP A 4 4.21 13.00 -16.55
CA ASP A 4 5.42 13.80 -16.76
C ASP A 4 5.18 14.77 -17.93
N HIS A 5 6.08 15.72 -18.11
CA HIS A 5 5.93 16.74 -19.17
C HIS A 5 5.85 16.14 -20.58
N LEU A 6 6.66 15.13 -20.89
CA LEU A 6 6.76 14.55 -22.23
C LEU A 6 5.50 13.76 -22.60
N ARG A 7 5.00 12.91 -21.69
CA ARG A 7 3.78 12.15 -21.87
C ARG A 7 2.55 13.07 -21.85
N ALA A 8 2.49 14.03 -20.92
CA ALA A 8 1.39 15.01 -20.87
C ALA A 8 1.23 15.72 -22.22
N ARG A 9 2.32 16.26 -22.76
CA ARG A 9 2.31 16.94 -24.07
C ARG A 9 1.86 16.03 -25.21
N ARG A 10 2.37 14.78 -25.26
CA ARG A 10 2.00 13.83 -26.31
C ARG A 10 0.52 13.46 -26.28
N GLU A 11 -0.06 13.35 -25.10
CA GLU A 11 -1.47 12.98 -24.89
C GLU A 11 -2.42 14.20 -24.86
N GLY A 12 -1.93 15.41 -25.11
CA GLY A 12 -2.73 16.65 -25.03
C GLY A 12 -3.25 16.96 -23.62
N ARG A 13 -2.52 16.55 -22.58
CA ARG A 13 -2.89 16.72 -21.17
C ARG A 13 -1.99 17.73 -20.47
N VAL A 14 -2.45 18.22 -19.32
CA VAL A 14 -1.64 19.03 -18.40
C VAL A 14 -0.73 18.09 -17.58
N SER A 15 0.53 18.50 -17.40
CA SER A 15 1.46 17.78 -16.51
C SER A 15 0.95 17.83 -15.07
N SER A 16 0.98 16.70 -14.37
CA SER A 16 0.60 16.63 -12.96
C SER A 16 1.78 16.83 -11.99
N GLY A 17 2.96 17.20 -12.52
CA GLY A 17 4.16 17.40 -11.69
C GLY A 17 4.87 16.11 -11.28
N ASN A 18 4.55 14.97 -11.92
CA ASN A 18 5.07 13.66 -11.54
C ASN A 18 6.31 13.21 -12.34
N GLY A 19 6.93 14.11 -13.10
CA GLY A 19 8.19 13.82 -13.82
C GLY A 19 9.40 13.90 -12.89
N ARG A 20 9.84 12.76 -12.33
CA ARG A 20 10.96 12.69 -11.36
C ARG A 20 12.11 11.85 -11.90
N ARG A 21 13.33 12.15 -11.46
CA ARG A 21 14.59 11.43 -11.77
C ARG A 21 15.43 11.29 -10.50
N GLN A 22 16.21 10.22 -10.38
CA GLN A 22 17.11 10.01 -9.23
C GLN A 22 18.25 11.05 -9.17
N GLY A 23 18.74 11.50 -10.33
CA GLY A 23 19.81 12.48 -10.41
C GLY A 23 20.14 12.86 -11.85
N TYR A 24 21.15 13.72 -12.05
CA TYR A 24 21.49 14.30 -13.35
C TYR A 24 21.89 13.29 -14.44
N ARG A 25 22.23 12.04 -14.05
CA ARG A 25 22.60 10.95 -14.96
C ARG A 25 21.42 10.13 -15.49
N HIS A 26 20.19 10.39 -15.03
CA HIS A 26 19.03 9.54 -15.33
C HIS A 26 17.90 10.31 -16.02
N LEU A 27 17.21 9.77 -17.01
CA LEU A 27 16.06 10.46 -17.61
C LEU A 27 14.88 10.54 -16.62
N PRO A 28 14.11 11.65 -16.60
CA PRO A 28 12.89 11.74 -15.82
C PRO A 28 11.79 10.84 -16.38
N MET A 29 10.94 10.33 -15.51
CA MET A 29 9.76 9.53 -15.86
C MET A 29 8.60 9.81 -14.89
N VAL A 30 7.40 9.29 -15.18
CA VAL A 30 6.25 9.36 -14.27
C VAL A 30 6.55 8.57 -13.00
N ARG A 31 6.51 9.26 -11.85
CA ARG A 31 6.77 8.72 -10.51
C ARG A 31 5.76 9.26 -9.48
N MET A 32 5.50 8.47 -8.45
CA MET A 32 4.73 8.88 -7.26
C MET A 32 5.46 9.97 -6.46
N THR A 33 4.73 10.64 -5.56
CA THR A 33 5.25 11.58 -4.55
C THR A 33 4.86 11.08 -3.17
N ASN A 34 3.72 11.52 -2.64
CA ASN A 34 3.07 10.97 -1.45
C ASN A 34 1.72 10.40 -1.91
N THR A 35 1.56 9.08 -1.84
CA THR A 35 0.35 8.40 -2.30
C THR A 35 -0.40 7.87 -1.08
N TYR A 36 -1.65 8.28 -0.88
CA TYR A 36 -2.38 7.91 0.32
C TYR A 36 -3.86 7.68 0.07
N LEU A 37 -4.49 6.95 0.99
CA LEU A 37 -5.93 6.78 1.08
C LEU A 37 -6.51 7.83 2.03
N GLY A 38 -7.64 8.44 1.68
CA GLY A 38 -8.37 9.36 2.55
C GLY A 38 -9.04 8.66 3.73
N VAL A 39 -9.44 9.42 4.74
CA VAL A 39 -10.17 8.91 5.90
C VAL A 39 -11.58 8.45 5.55
N GLY A 40 -12.04 7.41 6.24
CA GLY A 40 -13.45 7.06 6.34
C GLY A 40 -14.06 7.55 7.66
N ASP A 41 -15.12 6.89 8.09
CA ASP A 41 -15.92 7.23 9.26
C ASP A 41 -15.95 6.15 10.35
N ALA A 42 -15.37 4.98 10.09
CA ALA A 42 -15.30 3.90 11.07
C ALA A 42 -14.31 4.22 12.21
N ASP A 43 -14.55 3.60 13.37
CA ASP A 43 -13.59 3.58 14.47
C ASP A 43 -12.59 2.42 14.27
N PRO A 44 -11.27 2.63 14.43
CA PRO A 44 -10.27 1.60 14.20
C PRO A 44 -10.41 0.41 15.17
N ASP A 45 -10.83 0.64 16.42
CA ASP A 45 -11.05 -0.43 17.40
C ASP A 45 -12.31 -1.24 17.03
N GLU A 46 -13.33 -0.60 16.47
CA GLU A 46 -14.53 -1.27 15.95
C GLU A 46 -14.19 -2.17 14.75
N ILE A 47 -13.32 -1.73 13.83
CA ILE A 47 -12.87 -2.57 12.71
C ILE A 47 -12.21 -3.87 13.21
N VAL A 48 -11.38 -3.79 14.25
CA VAL A 48 -10.75 -4.96 14.87
C VAL A 48 -11.81 -5.81 15.59
N ALA A 49 -12.69 -5.21 16.37
CA ALA A 49 -13.75 -5.89 17.11
C ALA A 49 -14.73 -6.65 16.21
N ASP A 50 -15.05 -6.11 15.04
CA ASP A 50 -15.94 -6.70 14.04
C ASP A 50 -15.26 -7.78 13.19
N THR A 51 -13.97 -8.04 13.41
CA THR A 51 -13.22 -9.08 12.68
C THR A 51 -13.12 -10.34 13.54
N GLU A 52 -13.93 -11.35 13.21
CA GLU A 52 -13.98 -12.61 13.98
C GLU A 52 -12.66 -13.39 13.92
N HIS A 53 -12.06 -13.50 12.73
CA HIS A 53 -10.78 -14.17 12.55
C HIS A 53 -10.01 -13.54 11.38
N GLY A 54 -8.75 -13.15 11.61
CA GLY A 54 -7.96 -12.47 10.59
C GLY A 54 -6.54 -12.15 11.02
N VAL A 55 -5.89 -11.27 10.26
CA VAL A 55 -4.54 -10.77 10.55
C VAL A 55 -4.58 -9.26 10.58
N TYR A 56 -4.16 -8.68 11.69
CA TYR A 56 -3.90 -7.25 11.81
C TYR A 56 -2.45 -6.98 11.42
N VAL A 57 -2.24 -6.14 10.40
CA VAL A 57 -0.90 -5.80 9.91
C VAL A 57 -0.56 -4.39 10.36
N ALA A 58 0.21 -4.30 11.44
CA ALA A 58 0.60 -3.03 12.03
C ALA A 58 1.70 -2.33 11.21
N GLN A 59 2.60 -3.10 10.61
CA GLN A 59 3.68 -2.55 9.80
C GLN A 59 4.01 -3.42 8.57
N LEU A 60 4.06 -2.76 7.42
CA LEU A 60 4.56 -3.33 6.16
C LEU A 60 6.03 -2.97 5.95
N GLY A 61 6.75 -3.91 5.35
CA GLY A 61 8.08 -3.72 4.80
C GLY A 61 8.03 -3.35 3.31
N GLY A 62 9.09 -3.73 2.58
CA GLY A 62 9.15 -3.54 1.14
C GLY A 62 8.12 -4.39 0.39
N GLY A 63 7.87 -4.03 -0.87
CA GLY A 63 7.02 -4.81 -1.76
C GLY A 63 7.24 -4.53 -3.22
N GLN A 64 6.53 -5.28 -4.05
CA GLN A 64 6.65 -5.23 -5.50
C GLN A 64 5.28 -5.45 -6.14
N VAL A 65 5.08 -4.88 -7.32
CA VAL A 65 3.88 -5.06 -8.13
C VAL A 65 4.25 -5.41 -9.57
N ASN A 66 3.53 -6.37 -10.14
CA ASN A 66 3.48 -6.58 -11.58
C ASN A 66 2.32 -5.74 -12.13
N THR A 67 2.63 -4.59 -12.74
CA THR A 67 1.60 -3.67 -13.23
C THR A 67 0.83 -4.19 -14.45
N ALA A 68 1.30 -5.25 -15.10
CA ALA A 68 0.60 -5.84 -16.24
C ALA A 68 -0.57 -6.74 -15.80
N THR A 69 -0.38 -7.52 -14.73
CA THR A 69 -1.41 -8.41 -14.17
C THR A 69 -2.18 -7.76 -13.02
N GLY A 70 -1.55 -6.79 -12.35
CA GLY A 70 -2.07 -6.17 -11.12
C GLY A 70 -1.60 -6.86 -9.84
N ASP A 71 -0.86 -7.97 -9.95
CA ASP A 71 -0.46 -8.74 -8.77
C ASP A 71 0.61 -8.02 -7.97
N PHE A 72 0.50 -8.06 -6.64
CA PHE A 72 1.46 -7.46 -5.73
C PHE A 72 1.86 -8.41 -4.61
N VAL A 73 3.01 -8.11 -4.02
CA VAL A 73 3.49 -8.71 -2.78
C VAL A 73 4.05 -7.63 -1.86
N PHE A 74 3.72 -7.69 -0.57
CA PHE A 74 4.35 -6.87 0.48
C PHE A 74 4.78 -7.75 1.64
N GLY A 75 5.97 -7.49 2.19
CA GLY A 75 6.39 -8.12 3.44
C GLY A 75 5.66 -7.50 4.63
N MET A 76 5.26 -8.30 5.60
CA MET A 76 4.79 -7.85 6.91
C MET A 76 5.96 -7.91 7.88
N THR A 77 6.24 -6.81 8.57
CA THR A 77 7.30 -6.73 9.59
C THR A 77 6.74 -6.68 11.01
N GLU A 78 5.46 -6.34 11.15
CA GLU A 78 4.73 -6.44 12.40
C GLU A 78 3.27 -6.81 12.12
N ALA A 79 2.83 -7.97 12.61
CA ALA A 79 1.48 -8.46 12.42
C ALA A 79 1.01 -9.32 13.60
N TYR A 80 -0.30 -9.36 13.82
CA TYR A 80 -0.95 -10.07 14.92
C TYR A 80 -2.16 -10.83 14.40
N MET A 81 -2.48 -11.95 15.02
CA MET A 81 -3.76 -12.62 14.82
C MET A 81 -4.89 -11.77 15.39
N ILE A 82 -6.02 -11.75 14.69
CA ILE A 82 -7.30 -11.31 15.25
C ILE A 82 -8.12 -12.57 15.52
N GLU A 83 -8.55 -12.77 16.75
CA GLU A 83 -9.40 -13.90 17.17
C GLU A 83 -10.52 -13.40 18.08
N GLY A 84 -11.77 -13.61 17.66
CA GLY A 84 -12.96 -13.14 18.38
C GLY A 84 -13.00 -11.62 18.59
N GLY A 85 -12.57 -10.85 17.58
CA GLY A 85 -12.55 -9.38 17.64
C GLY A 85 -11.43 -8.79 18.49
N ARG A 86 -10.35 -9.55 18.76
CA ARG A 86 -9.23 -9.11 19.60
C ARG A 86 -7.89 -9.46 18.98
N LEU A 87 -6.91 -8.57 19.14
CA LEU A 87 -5.53 -8.88 18.84
C LEU A 87 -5.02 -9.93 19.83
N THR A 88 -4.43 -11.01 19.32
CA THR A 88 -3.92 -12.10 20.14
C THR A 88 -2.42 -12.30 19.94
N SER A 89 -2.02 -13.34 19.21
CA SER A 89 -0.63 -13.74 19.07
C SER A 89 0.06 -12.96 17.96
N PRO A 90 1.32 -12.53 18.15
CA PRO A 90 2.12 -12.00 17.05
C PRO A 90 2.39 -13.09 16.01
N ILE A 91 2.41 -12.70 14.74
CA ILE A 91 2.70 -13.58 13.61
C ILE A 91 4.14 -13.31 13.16
N ARG A 92 4.87 -14.37 12.80
CA ARG A 92 6.20 -14.22 12.19
C ARG A 92 6.10 -13.49 10.85
N ASP A 93 7.22 -12.89 10.45
CA ASP A 93 7.37 -12.26 9.13
C ASP A 93 6.83 -13.17 8.02
N GLY A 94 6.00 -12.57 7.17
CA GLY A 94 5.32 -13.24 6.07
C GLY A 94 5.01 -12.25 4.95
N ASN A 95 4.42 -12.75 3.87
CA ASN A 95 4.08 -11.94 2.71
C ASN A 95 2.57 -11.79 2.56
N LEU A 96 2.09 -10.59 2.29
CA LEU A 96 0.74 -10.36 1.76
C LEU A 96 0.80 -10.43 0.24
N ILE A 97 -0.07 -11.24 -0.35
CA ILE A 97 -0.14 -11.44 -1.80
C ILE A 97 -1.56 -11.18 -2.26
N GLY A 98 -1.71 -10.42 -3.34
CA GLY A 98 -3.02 -10.08 -3.89
C GLY A 98 -2.97 -9.49 -5.27
N ASN A 99 -4.12 -9.05 -5.76
CA ASN A 99 -4.27 -8.32 -7.02
C ASN A 99 -4.81 -6.93 -6.71
N GLY A 100 -4.09 -5.87 -7.12
CA GLY A 100 -4.34 -4.49 -6.69
C GLY A 100 -5.78 -4.03 -6.89
N PRO A 101 -6.34 -4.07 -8.12
CA PRO A 101 -7.73 -3.73 -8.38
C PRO A 101 -8.73 -4.51 -7.52
N GLN A 102 -8.55 -5.84 -7.38
CA GLN A 102 -9.45 -6.66 -6.58
C GLN A 102 -9.34 -6.33 -5.08
N THR A 103 -8.12 -6.18 -4.56
CA THR A 103 -7.89 -5.81 -3.15
C THR A 103 -8.53 -4.48 -2.82
N LEU A 104 -8.51 -3.49 -3.72
CA LEU A 104 -9.19 -2.21 -3.52
C LEU A 104 -10.72 -2.36 -3.48
N LEU A 105 -11.29 -3.29 -4.25
CA LEU A 105 -12.72 -3.61 -4.21
C LEU A 105 -13.12 -4.41 -2.97
N ASP A 106 -12.19 -5.19 -2.42
CA ASP A 106 -12.38 -6.01 -1.23
C ASP A 106 -12.24 -5.19 0.08
N ILE A 107 -11.99 -3.87 0.00
CA ILE A 107 -12.00 -2.95 1.16
C ILE A 107 -13.45 -2.67 1.56
N ASP A 108 -13.83 -3.02 2.79
CA ASP A 108 -15.19 -2.85 3.31
C ASP A 108 -15.31 -1.87 4.49
N ALA A 109 -14.19 -1.48 5.11
CA ALA A 109 -14.15 -0.48 6.17
C ALA A 109 -12.88 0.37 6.07
N ILE A 110 -13.02 1.67 6.35
CA ILE A 110 -11.93 2.65 6.39
C ILE A 110 -12.16 3.54 7.61
N ALA A 111 -11.17 3.67 8.49
CA ALA A 111 -11.27 4.43 9.71
C ALA A 111 -10.90 5.92 9.55
N GLY A 112 -11.15 6.68 10.61
CA GLY A 112 -10.83 8.12 10.71
C GLY A 112 -9.39 8.46 11.14
N ASP A 113 -8.53 7.46 11.37
CA ASP A 113 -7.23 7.57 12.04
C ASP A 113 -6.04 7.72 11.07
N PHE A 114 -6.16 8.60 10.08
CA PHE A 114 -5.11 8.76 9.06
C PHE A 114 -3.73 9.07 9.63
N ALA A 115 -2.74 8.29 9.18
CA ALA A 115 -1.33 8.57 9.40
C ALA A 115 -0.49 8.38 8.12
N MET A 116 0.59 9.15 8.03
CA MET A 116 1.65 8.88 7.06
C MET A 116 2.57 7.80 7.61
N GLY A 117 2.97 6.87 6.75
CA GLY A 117 4.00 5.89 7.05
C GLY A 117 5.40 6.51 7.10
N SER A 118 6.38 5.66 7.40
CA SER A 118 7.79 6.05 7.35
C SER A 118 8.20 6.36 5.90
N PRO A 119 9.01 7.39 5.64
CA PRO A 119 9.47 7.70 4.29
C PRO A 119 10.13 6.50 3.60
N GLY A 120 9.69 6.20 2.38
CA GLY A 120 10.14 5.06 1.59
C GLY A 120 11.03 5.45 0.41
N THR A 121 11.64 4.45 -0.22
CA THR A 121 12.32 4.60 -1.52
C THR A 121 11.62 3.75 -2.56
N CYS A 122 11.06 4.40 -3.60
CA CYS A 122 10.46 3.69 -4.72
C CYS A 122 11.52 3.41 -5.79
N GLY A 123 11.62 2.16 -6.23
CA GLY A 123 12.43 1.75 -7.38
C GLY A 123 11.58 1.64 -8.65
N LYS A 124 12.06 2.19 -9.77
CA LYS A 124 11.48 1.97 -11.11
C LYS A 124 12.55 2.17 -12.19
N ASP A 125 12.67 1.23 -13.12
CA ASP A 125 13.65 1.24 -14.22
C ASP A 125 15.08 1.57 -13.72
N GLY A 126 15.50 0.93 -12.63
CA GLY A 126 16.79 1.14 -11.99
C GLY A 126 16.95 2.44 -11.19
N GLN A 127 15.92 3.29 -11.11
CA GLN A 127 15.96 4.56 -10.38
C GLN A 127 15.24 4.51 -9.02
N GLY A 128 15.97 4.81 -7.95
CA GLY A 128 15.44 5.06 -6.61
C GLY A 128 15.08 6.54 -6.39
N VAL A 129 13.86 6.84 -5.94
CA VAL A 129 13.47 8.20 -5.52
C VAL A 129 12.70 8.14 -4.20
N PRO A 130 12.84 9.15 -3.32
CA PRO A 130 12.10 9.20 -2.06
C PRO A 130 10.61 9.38 -2.33
N VAL A 131 9.77 8.62 -1.62
CA VAL A 131 8.32 8.68 -1.67
C VAL A 131 7.75 8.60 -0.27
N GLY A 132 6.49 8.99 -0.11
CA GLY A 132 5.71 8.69 1.07
C GLY A 132 4.45 7.90 0.71
N ASP A 133 3.95 7.18 1.68
CA ASP A 133 2.65 6.54 1.66
C ASP A 133 1.92 6.79 2.98
N GLY A 134 0.59 6.75 2.94
CA GLY A 134 -0.23 7.00 4.11
C GLY A 134 -1.58 6.31 3.97
N THR A 135 -2.10 5.87 5.10
CA THR A 135 -3.39 5.17 5.15
C THR A 135 -3.96 5.34 6.55
N PRO A 136 -5.30 5.48 6.69
CA PRO A 136 -5.96 5.12 7.95
C PRO A 136 -5.93 3.60 8.12
N THR A 137 -6.38 3.13 9.28
CA THR A 137 -6.76 1.74 9.46
C THR A 137 -7.85 1.38 8.46
N LEU A 138 -7.71 0.24 7.78
CA LEU A 138 -8.69 -0.26 6.82
C LEU A 138 -8.79 -1.77 6.92
N ARG A 139 -9.92 -2.33 6.50
CA ARG A 139 -10.12 -3.77 6.40
C ARG A 139 -10.25 -4.20 4.96
N VAL A 140 -9.44 -5.19 4.58
CA VAL A 140 -9.60 -5.94 3.34
C VAL A 140 -10.24 -7.28 3.71
N THR A 141 -11.43 -7.53 3.19
CA THR A 141 -12.22 -8.75 3.51
C THR A 141 -11.51 -10.04 3.12
N ARG A 142 -10.64 -10.01 2.10
CA ARG A 142 -9.92 -11.19 1.64
C ARG A 142 -8.55 -10.83 1.05
N LEU A 143 -7.50 -11.41 1.62
CA LEU A 143 -6.13 -11.30 1.09
C LEU A 143 -5.35 -12.58 1.43
N THR A 144 -4.41 -12.97 0.56
CA THR A 144 -3.60 -14.16 0.81
C THR A 144 -2.44 -13.80 1.72
N VAL A 145 -2.34 -14.51 2.85
CA VAL A 145 -1.21 -14.40 3.78
C VAL A 145 -0.26 -15.58 3.55
N GLY A 146 0.89 -15.29 2.96
CA GLY A 146 1.99 -16.22 2.76
C GLY A 146 2.86 -16.33 4.01
N GLY A 147 2.50 -17.25 4.89
CA GLY A 147 3.28 -17.66 6.07
C GLY A 147 3.10 -19.15 6.34
N THR A 148 3.99 -19.72 7.16
CA THR A 148 3.82 -21.09 7.67
C THR A 148 3.11 -21.01 9.02
N ALA A 149 1.94 -21.67 9.14
CA ALA A 149 1.38 -21.96 10.46
C ALA A 149 2.43 -22.77 11.24
N ALA A 150 2.84 -22.27 12.40
CA ALA A 150 3.71 -23.00 13.31
C ALA A 150 2.90 -24.04 14.09
#